data_AF-A0A958RRQ6-F1
#
_entry.id   AF-A0A958RRQ6-F1
#
_cell.length_a   1.000
_cell.length_b   1.000
_cell.length_c   1.000
_cell.angle_alpha   90.00
_cell.angle_beta   90.00
_cell.angle_gamma   90.00
#
_symmetry.space_group_name_H-M   'P 1'
#
loop_
_entity.id
_entity.type
_entity.pdbx_description
1 polymer ?
#
loop_
_entity_poly.entity_id
_entity_poly.type
_entity_poly.pdbx_seq_one_letter_code
_entity_poly.pdbx_strand_id
1 'polypeptide(L)' 'MRHLDTALENLKFDSRMIDWNIKNGLLTQEELKAHLDSLKDTAANSESLEIEEEKRQLSEGSNY' A
#
# COMPACT_ATOMS: atom_id res chain seq x y z
N MET A 1 -28.44 -1.96 2.18
CA MET A 1 -27.96 -0.84 3.01
C MET A 1 -26.59 -1.15 3.63
N ARG A 2 -26.37 -2.29 4.31
CA ARG A 2 -25.07 -2.62 4.95
C ARG A 2 -23.79 -2.50 4.10
N HIS A 3 -23.82 -2.80 2.81
CA HIS A 3 -22.62 -2.75 1.96
C HIS A 3 -22.11 -1.33 1.69
N LEU A 4 -23.00 -0.33 1.71
CA LEU A 4 -22.62 1.06 1.49
C LEU A 4 -21.90 1.62 2.72
N ASP A 5 -22.42 1.33 3.91
CA ASP A 5 -21.84 1.80 5.17
C ASP A 5 -20.40 1.30 5.34
N THR A 6 -20.16 0.01 5.05
CA THR A 6 -18.81 -0.58 5.08
C THR A 6 -17.89 0.05 4.03
N ALA A 7 -18.39 0.31 2.82
CA ALA A 7 -17.58 0.95 1.78
C ALA A 7 -17.17 2.38 2.18
N LEU A 8 -18.08 3.12 2.84
CA LEU A 8 -17.78 4.45 3.36
C LEU A 8 -16.78 4.41 4.52
N GLU A 9 -16.88 3.42 5.42
CA GLU A 9 -15.88 3.23 6.48
C GLU A 9 -14.49 2.89 5.93
N ASN A 10 -14.42 2.10 4.86
CA ASN A 10 -13.14 1.74 4.23
C ASN A 10 -12.49 2.91 3.48
N LEU A 11 -13.27 3.91 3.06
CA LEU A 11 -12.76 5.07 2.31
C LEU A 11 -11.72 5.88 3.10
N LYS A 12 -11.77 5.85 4.44
CA LYS A 12 -10.77 6.53 5.28
C LYS A 12 -9.36 5.97 5.12
N PHE A 13 -9.24 4.72 4.66
CA PHE A 13 -7.95 4.06 4.40
C PHE A 13 -7.53 4.11 2.91
N ASP A 14 -8.23 4.86 2.05
CA ASP A 14 -7.78 5.06 0.65
C ASP A 14 -6.37 5.66 0.63
N SER A 15 -5.43 4.97 -0.01
CA SER A 15 -4.00 5.32 -0.01
C SER A 15 -3.72 6.73 -0.51
N ARG A 16 -4.57 7.27 -1.39
CA ARG A 16 -4.42 8.64 -1.94
C ARG A 16 -4.91 9.70 -0.95
N MET A 17 -5.67 9.31 0.07
CA MET A 17 -6.28 10.21 1.04
C MET A 17 -5.70 10.09 2.45
N ILE A 18 -4.82 9.10 2.73
CA ILE A 18 -4.26 8.86 4.08
C ILE A 18 -3.75 10.15 4.74
N ASP A 19 -2.87 10.88 4.06
CA ASP A 19 -2.28 12.11 4.60
C ASP A 19 -3.33 13.18 4.91
N TRP A 20 -4.34 13.30 4.03
CA TRP A 20 -5.41 14.27 4.22
C TRP A 20 -6.33 13.84 5.37
N ASN A 21 -6.69 12.55 5.45
CA ASN A 21 -7.53 12.01 6.51
C ASN A 21 -6.87 12.14 7.89
N ILE A 22 -5.54 11.90 7.99
CA ILE A 22 -4.79 12.10 9.23
C ILE A 22 -4.77 13.57 9.64
N LYS A 23 -4.46 14.47 8.71
CA LYS A 23 -4.43 15.92 8.99
C LYS A 23 -5.78 16.48 9.45
N ASN A 24 -6.89 15.90 8.97
CA ASN A 24 -8.25 16.33 9.31
C ASN A 24 -8.86 15.53 10.48
N GLY A 25 -8.10 14.63 11.13
CA GLY A 25 -8.58 13.85 12.28
C GLY A 25 -9.63 12.79 11.95
N LEU A 26 -9.76 12.40 10.68
CA LEU A 26 -10.65 11.34 10.22
C LEU A 26 -10.03 9.94 10.36
N LEU A 27 -8.71 9.89 10.57
CA LEU A 27 -7.93 8.68 10.77
C LEU A 27 -6.73 9.00 11.67
N THR A 28 -6.48 8.20 12.69
CA THR A 28 -5.24 8.33 13.51
C THR A 28 -4.11 7.46 12.95
N GLN A 29 -2.87 7.73 13.32
CA GLN A 29 -1.74 6.89 12.90
C GLN A 29 -1.84 5.48 13.49
N GLU A 30 -2.35 5.35 14.72
CA GLU A 30 -2.55 4.10 15.41
C GLU A 30 -3.63 3.24 14.71
N GLU A 31 -4.74 3.86 14.30
CA GLU A 31 -5.78 3.17 13.53
C GLU A 31 -5.28 2.73 12.14
N LEU A 32 -4.50 3.58 11.47
CA LEU A 32 -3.89 3.21 10.20
C LEU A 32 -2.95 2.01 10.37
N LYS A 33 -2.09 2.04 11.39
CA LYS A 33 -1.17 0.94 11.68
C LYS A 33 -1.95 -0.35 11.98
N ALA A 34 -2.94 -0.29 12.85
CA ALA A 34 -3.77 -1.46 13.18
C ALA A 34 -4.50 -2.01 11.94
N HIS A 35 -4.96 -1.15 11.04
CA HIS A 35 -5.58 -1.58 9.79
C HIS A 35 -4.57 -2.29 8.88
N LEU A 36 -3.39 -1.71 8.66
CA LEU A 36 -2.34 -2.31 7.83
C LEU A 36 -1.87 -3.66 8.40
N ASP A 37 -1.69 -3.76 9.72
CA ASP A 37 -1.32 -5.00 10.41
C ASP A 37 -2.42 -6.08 10.30
N SER A 38 -3.69 -5.69 10.11
CA SER A 38 -4.80 -6.63 9.93
C SER A 38 -4.92 -7.19 8.50
N LEU A 39 -4.22 -6.62 7.53
CA LEU A 39 -4.28 -7.08 6.15
C LEU A 39 -3.55 -8.42 6.02
N LYS A 40 -4.20 -9.37 5.35
CA LYS A 40 -3.60 -10.67 5.06
C LYS A 40 -2.46 -10.49 4.05
N ASP A 41 -1.33 -11.15 4.30
CA ASP A 41 -0.29 -11.29 3.29
C ASP A 41 -0.83 -12.09 2.09
N THR A 42 -0.83 -11.46 0.92
CA THR A 42 -1.24 -12.06 -0.35
C THR A 42 -0.11 -12.08 -1.38
N ALA A 43 1.15 -11.85 -0.98
CA ALA A 43 2.28 -11.87 -1.90
C ALA A 43 2.41 -13.22 -2.64
N ALA A 44 2.14 -14.32 -1.95
CA ALA A 44 2.12 -15.66 -2.54
C ALA A 44 0.99 -15.88 -3.56
N ASN A 45 -0.01 -15.00 -3.63
CA ASN A 45 -1.12 -15.07 -4.58
C ASN A 45 -0.83 -14.28 -5.88
N SER A 46 0.40 -13.78 -6.05
CA SER A 46 0.83 -13.06 -7.26
C SER A 46 2.05 -13.72 -7.88
N GLU A 47 2.10 -13.75 -9.21
CA GLU A 47 3.32 -14.06 -9.94
C GLU A 47 4.29 -12.87 -9.84
N SER A 48 5.56 -13.15 -9.57
CA SER A 48 6.59 -12.12 -9.57
C SER A 48 6.94 -11.78 -11.03
N LEU A 49 6.83 -10.50 -11.38
CA LEU A 49 7.28 -9.99 -12.67
C LEU A 49 8.68 -9.38 -12.50
N GLU A 50 9.70 -10.05 -13.01
CA GLU A 50 11.03 -9.46 -13.14
C GLU A 50 11.06 -8.59 -14.40
N ILE A 51 11.17 -7.27 -14.23
CA ILE A 51 11.34 -6.34 -15.37
C ILE A 51 12.81 -6.38 -15.79
N GLU A 52 13.07 -6.73 -17.05
CA GLU A 52 14.40 -6.94 -17.62
C GLU A 52 15.36 -5.73 -17.55
N GLU A 53 14.86 -4.53 -17.18
CA GLU A 53 15.64 -3.29 -17.09
C GLU A 53 16.64 -3.27 -15.92
N GLU A 54 16.46 -4.08 -14.87
CA GLU A 54 17.43 -4.15 -13.75
C GLU A 54 18.74 -4.85 -14.14
N LYS A 55 18.75 -5.67 -15.20
CA LYS A 55 19.99 -6.34 -15.66
C LYS A 55 20.98 -5.37 -16.32
N ARG A 56 20.52 -4.22 -16.85
CA ARG A 56 21.41 -3.27 -17.55
C ARG A 56 22.18 -2.36 -16.59
N GLN A 57 21.61 -2.02 -15.42
CA GLN A 57 22.28 -1.12 -14.47
C GLN A 57 23.29 -1.83 -13.55
N LEU A 58 23.18 -3.15 -13.37
CA LEU A 58 24.12 -3.94 -12.55
C LEU A 58 25.38 -4.38 -13.32
N SER A 59 25.38 -4.33 -14.66
CA SER A 59 26.53 -4.76 -15.49
C SER A 59 27.46 -3.62 -15.94
N GLU A 60 27.04 -2.36 -15.86
CA GLU A 60 27.82 -1.21 -16.38
C GLU A 60 28.61 -0.45 -15.29
N GLY A 61 28.52 -0.86 -14.03
CA GLY A 61 29.15 -0.19 -12.88
C GLY A 61 30.51 -0.73 -12.44
N SER A 62 31.23 -1.51 -13.26
CA SER A 62 32.56 -2.03 -12.89
C SER A 62 33.52 -2.06 -14.07
N ASN A 63 34.14 -0.91 -14.37
CA ASN A 63 35.43 -0.86 -15.05
C ASN A 63 36.26 0.28 -14.43
N TYR A 64 37.17 -0.09 -13.54
CA TYR A 64 38.55 0.39 -13.60
C TYR A 64 39.29 -0.45 -14.65
#